data_AF-A0A075WM05-F1
#
_entry.id   AF-A0A075WM05-F1
#
_cell.length_a   1.000
_cell.length_b   1.000
_cell.length_c   1.000
_cell.angle_alpha   90.00
_cell.angle_beta   90.00
_cell.angle_gamma   90.00
#
_symmetry.space_group_name_H-M   'P 1'
#
loop_
_entity.id
_entity.type
_entity.pdbx_description
1 polymer ?
#
loop_
_entity_poly.entity_id
_entity_poly.type
_entity_poly.pdbx_seq_one_letter_code
_entity_poly.pdbx_strand_id
1 'polypeptide(L)'
;MAVKMKYWTDEVGGERGSLKVELKPFGYRIIPLTQWKTLIAMDDVEVKKGEPEIIEVRPFTIPGGTMVGPLHIMRHALGTVLDVVECGIPTRVEDEKCIQRVVFLPVDDGVVREGDIVGVLKVFFIKTGLISRLFNLKPTKVELREEIVEANITWRDDGNIYREKISTKVFGYTRTHVGVWEPLVADEDVGVRAGDVLRVKIRNVELPPNTVVVPLSISRNPYGVVVDVVQLGKPRRVEEPKNIEQAVFLAVDDGEIKRGDLLGVINVYYVGLKKLEPLIATKEPQDFTLVYRKEEKIIRKKVHLPPFGYHRSPVARWEVVVAAEDKELTKNKPVRVKIKKIKIPANTIVYPMEIMRHSDGVLIDLVSDLPWRVEEGGKVDEAIFLPLFDGKIEKDDLLGVINLYQVELSPVEKIREMYNRFVKLSEEELMKYVEGLQ
;
A
#
# COMPACT_ATOMS: atom_id res chain seq x y z
N MET A 1 -1.02 -22.63 11.60
CA MET A 1 0.31 -22.92 11.03
C MET A 1 1.35 -22.32 11.95
N ALA A 2 2.38 -23.07 12.31
CA ALA A 2 3.54 -22.49 13.00
C ALA A 2 4.49 -21.89 11.96
N VAL A 3 4.96 -20.67 12.22
CA VAL A 3 5.92 -19.93 11.37
C VAL A 3 7.04 -19.37 12.24
N LYS A 4 8.18 -19.06 11.63
CA LYS A 4 9.30 -18.38 12.28
C LYS A 4 9.22 -16.88 11.95
N MET A 5 9.08 -16.02 12.95
CA MET A 5 9.16 -14.58 12.75
C MET A 5 10.54 -14.08 13.18
N LYS A 6 11.27 -13.46 12.26
CA LYS A 6 12.56 -12.81 12.52
C LYS A 6 12.33 -11.34 12.84
N TYR A 7 13.01 -10.85 13.88
CA TYR A 7 12.85 -9.50 14.39
C TYR A 7 14.16 -9.01 15.01
N TRP A 8 14.28 -7.70 15.26
CA TRP A 8 15.41 -7.15 15.99
C TRP A 8 15.18 -7.23 17.50
N THR A 9 16.16 -7.72 18.25
CA THR A 9 16.07 -7.87 19.71
C THR A 9 16.43 -6.60 20.47
N ASP A 10 17.17 -5.70 19.84
CA ASP A 10 17.68 -4.45 20.40
C ASP A 10 17.20 -3.24 19.56
N GLU A 11 17.95 -2.86 18.53
CA GLU A 11 17.70 -1.75 17.65
C GLU A 11 17.59 -2.20 16.20
N VAL A 12 17.04 -1.33 15.37
CA VAL A 12 16.82 -1.66 13.97
C VAL A 12 18.15 -1.80 13.25
N GLY A 13 18.38 -2.98 12.66
CA GLY A 13 19.67 -3.35 12.05
C GLY A 13 20.66 -4.02 13.00
N GLY A 14 20.33 -4.12 14.30
CA GLY A 14 21.15 -4.75 15.33
C GLY A 14 21.03 -6.29 15.38
N GLU A 15 20.99 -6.83 16.59
CA GLU A 15 20.90 -8.27 16.83
C GLU A 15 19.55 -8.83 16.37
N ARG A 16 19.60 -10.02 15.75
CA ARG A 16 18.43 -10.71 15.20
C ARG A 16 17.97 -11.81 16.13
N GLY A 17 16.71 -11.73 16.53
CA GLY A 17 15.99 -12.80 17.21
C GLY A 17 15.08 -13.55 16.26
N SER A 18 14.61 -14.71 16.72
CA SER A 18 13.50 -15.40 16.06
C SER A 18 12.54 -15.97 17.08
N LEU A 19 11.25 -15.90 16.76
CA LEU A 19 10.19 -16.44 17.61
C LEU A 19 9.23 -17.27 16.78
N LYS A 20 8.83 -18.42 17.34
CA LYS A 20 7.85 -19.31 16.70
C LYS A 20 6.45 -18.77 16.99
N VAL A 21 5.71 -18.42 15.94
CA VAL A 21 4.34 -17.91 16.05
C VAL A 21 3.37 -18.95 15.53
N GLU A 22 2.34 -19.26 16.31
CA GLU A 22 1.18 -19.98 15.80
C GLU A 22 0.17 -19.01 15.21
N LEU A 23 0.06 -19.01 13.88
CA LEU A 23 -0.88 -18.17 13.15
C LEU A 23 -2.07 -19.02 12.67
N LYS A 24 -3.28 -18.50 12.88
CA LYS A 24 -4.52 -19.05 12.31
C LYS A 24 -5.09 -18.01 11.36
N PRO A 25 -5.52 -18.39 10.14
CA PRO A 25 -6.25 -17.49 9.27
C PRO A 25 -7.40 -16.85 10.04
N PHE A 26 -7.51 -15.53 9.94
CA PHE A 26 -8.42 -14.78 10.76
C PHE A 26 -9.21 -13.78 9.92
N GLY A 27 -10.53 -13.76 10.13
CA GLY A 27 -11.43 -12.81 9.50
C GLY A 27 -11.69 -11.62 10.41
N TYR A 28 -11.62 -10.41 9.87
CA TYR A 28 -11.88 -9.16 10.60
C TYR A 28 -12.90 -8.31 9.85
N ARG A 29 -13.60 -7.46 10.59
CA ARG A 29 -14.45 -6.42 10.01
C ARG A 29 -13.77 -5.08 10.14
N ILE A 30 -13.63 -4.39 9.00
CA ILE A 30 -13.17 -3.02 8.94
C ILE A 30 -14.27 -2.07 9.40
N ILE A 31 -13.92 -1.14 10.28
CA ILE A 31 -14.76 0.01 10.60
C ILE A 31 -14.59 1.03 9.47
N PRO A 32 -15.66 1.64 8.95
CA PRO A 32 -15.58 2.55 7.81
C PRO A 32 -14.99 3.93 8.17
N LEU A 33 -14.24 4.02 9.27
CA LEU A 33 -13.40 5.16 9.65
C LEU A 33 -11.93 4.85 9.43
N THR A 34 -11.15 5.87 9.15
CA THR A 34 -9.69 5.78 9.00
C THR A 34 -9.07 7.05 9.52
N GLN A 35 -7.99 6.97 10.28
CA GLN A 35 -7.25 8.13 10.76
C GLN A 35 -5.97 8.32 9.95
N TRP A 36 -5.59 9.56 9.69
CA TRP A 36 -4.29 9.89 9.09
C TRP A 36 -3.28 10.12 10.21
N LYS A 37 -2.05 9.63 10.01
CA LYS A 37 -0.88 9.95 10.82
C LYS A 37 0.25 10.41 9.91
N THR A 38 0.68 11.66 10.09
CA THR A 38 1.77 12.22 9.29
C THR A 38 3.11 11.67 9.77
N LEU A 39 3.94 11.21 8.84
CA LEU A 39 5.27 10.69 9.11
C LEU A 39 6.26 11.83 8.88
N ILE A 40 6.89 12.32 9.94
CA ILE A 40 7.73 13.53 9.92
C ILE A 40 9.14 13.14 10.34
N ALA A 41 10.13 13.38 9.49
CA ALA A 41 11.52 13.04 9.75
C ALA A 41 12.05 13.77 11.01
N MET A 42 12.82 13.04 11.81
CA MET A 42 13.46 13.56 13.03
C MET A 42 14.86 14.13 12.78
N ASP A 43 15.50 13.70 11.69
CA ASP A 43 16.89 14.04 11.40
C ASP A 43 17.09 14.26 9.90
N ASP A 44 18.20 14.92 9.57
CA ASP A 44 18.70 14.99 8.20
C ASP A 44 19.28 13.64 7.79
N VAL A 45 18.74 13.03 6.73
CA VAL A 45 19.18 11.73 6.20
C VAL A 45 19.57 11.89 4.74
N GLU A 46 20.84 11.61 4.43
CA GLU A 46 21.28 11.45 3.04
C GLU A 46 20.70 10.15 2.48
N VAL A 47 20.03 10.27 1.33
CA VAL A 47 19.38 9.16 0.66
C VAL A 47 19.95 8.98 -0.74
N LYS A 48 20.09 7.74 -1.16
CA LYS A 48 20.54 7.37 -2.50
C LYS A 48 19.46 6.63 -3.24
N LYS A 49 19.26 6.99 -4.50
CA LYS A 49 18.28 6.37 -5.38
C LYS A 49 18.45 4.86 -5.41
N GLY A 50 17.36 4.14 -5.16
CA GLY A 50 17.34 2.67 -5.17
C GLY A 50 17.92 2.00 -3.93
N GLU A 51 18.44 2.77 -2.98
CA GLU A 51 18.93 2.26 -1.69
C GLU A 51 17.88 2.58 -0.61
N PRO A 52 16.96 1.65 -0.27
CA PRO A 52 15.99 1.88 0.79
C PRO A 52 16.67 2.15 2.12
N GLU A 53 16.19 3.18 2.82
CA GLU A 53 16.74 3.66 4.07
C GLU A 53 15.69 3.68 5.18
N ILE A 54 16.16 3.50 6.41
CA ILE A 54 15.31 3.55 7.59
C ILE A 54 15.40 4.96 8.17
N ILE A 55 14.29 5.70 8.09
CA ILE A 55 14.22 7.08 8.56
C ILE A 55 13.47 7.11 9.88
N GLU A 56 14.08 7.74 10.89
CA GLU A 56 13.41 8.02 12.16
C GLU A 56 12.37 9.12 11.96
N VAL A 57 11.17 8.90 12.49
CA VAL A 57 10.05 9.82 12.43
C VAL A 57 9.52 10.11 13.82
N ARG A 58 8.87 11.26 13.99
CA ARG A 58 8.22 11.63 15.26
C ARG A 58 7.36 10.47 15.77
N PRO A 59 7.63 9.94 16.98
CA PRO A 59 6.96 8.74 17.45
C PRO A 59 5.49 9.03 17.74
N PHE A 60 4.63 8.07 17.41
CA PHE A 60 3.22 8.10 17.79
C PHE A 60 2.71 6.70 18.09
N THR A 61 1.63 6.62 18.86
CA THR A 61 0.94 5.36 19.13
C THR A 61 -0.32 5.21 18.28
N ILE A 62 -0.60 3.97 17.89
CA ILE A 62 -1.87 3.56 17.29
C ILE A 62 -2.52 2.52 18.21
N PRO A 63 -3.84 2.62 18.43
CA PRO A 63 -4.52 1.73 19.36
C PRO A 63 -4.52 0.29 18.84
N GLY A 64 -4.65 -0.66 19.76
CA GLY A 64 -4.91 -2.05 19.42
C GLY A 64 -6.18 -2.22 18.58
N GLY A 65 -6.24 -3.29 17.78
CA GLY A 65 -7.31 -3.48 16.81
C GLY A 65 -7.23 -2.50 15.65
N THR A 66 -6.01 -2.14 15.22
CA THR A 66 -5.77 -1.35 14.03
C THR A 66 -4.82 -2.04 13.05
N MET A 67 -4.95 -1.68 11.78
CA MET A 67 -4.00 -1.98 10.72
C MET A 67 -3.56 -0.67 10.08
N VAL A 68 -2.43 -0.67 9.39
CA VAL A 68 -1.95 0.52 8.71
C VAL A 68 -1.53 0.24 7.27
N GLY A 69 -1.40 1.32 6.50
CA GLY A 69 -0.74 1.33 5.21
C GLY A 69 -0.45 2.76 4.75
N PRO A 70 0.66 3.03 4.04
CA PRO A 70 0.99 4.37 3.60
C PRO A 70 -0.02 4.84 2.55
N LEU A 71 -0.21 6.13 2.47
CA LEU A 71 -0.91 6.75 1.38
C LEU A 71 -0.02 6.67 0.13
N HIS A 72 -0.45 5.93 -0.87
CA HIS A 72 0.28 5.74 -2.12
C HIS A 72 0.00 6.88 -3.10
N ILE A 73 0.35 8.09 -2.67
CA ILE A 73 0.65 9.19 -3.57
C ILE A 73 1.88 9.82 -2.96
N MET A 74 3.02 9.68 -3.63
CA MET A 74 4.33 10.11 -3.15
C MET A 74 4.26 11.50 -2.51
N ARG A 75 4.59 11.59 -1.22
CA ARG A 75 4.48 12.82 -0.42
C ARG A 75 5.79 13.54 -0.17
N HIS A 76 6.90 12.91 -0.51
CA HIS A 76 8.22 13.49 -0.41
C HIS A 76 8.82 13.66 -1.80
N ALA A 77 9.63 14.70 -2.03
CA ALA A 77 10.25 14.96 -3.34
C ALA A 77 11.23 13.85 -3.80
N LEU A 78 11.82 13.14 -2.84
CA LEU A 78 12.92 12.20 -3.04
C LEU A 78 12.53 10.72 -3.01
N GLY A 79 11.36 10.35 -2.52
CA GLY A 79 11.00 8.94 -2.38
C GLY A 79 9.62 8.68 -1.80
N THR A 80 9.35 7.40 -1.57
CA THR A 80 8.08 6.89 -1.02
C THR A 80 8.31 6.05 0.22
N VAL A 81 7.29 5.95 1.08
CA VAL A 81 7.29 5.03 2.23
C VAL A 81 6.75 3.69 1.78
N LEU A 82 7.57 2.64 1.91
CA LEU A 82 7.18 1.27 1.62
C LEU A 82 6.50 0.60 2.81
N ASP A 83 7.01 0.86 4.02
CA ASP A 83 6.60 0.16 5.23
C ASP A 83 6.86 1.03 6.48
N VAL A 84 6.27 0.67 7.61
CA VAL A 84 6.58 1.25 8.92
C VAL A 84 7.14 0.21 9.87
N VAL A 85 7.96 0.67 10.81
CA VAL A 85 8.63 -0.19 11.78
C VAL A 85 8.11 0.15 13.18
N GLU A 86 7.67 -0.89 13.90
CA GLU A 86 7.25 -0.79 15.29
C GLU A 86 8.43 -0.49 16.22
N CYS A 87 8.15 0.20 17.32
CA CYS A 87 9.10 0.38 18.40
C CYS A 87 9.36 -0.98 19.09
N GLY A 88 10.61 -1.43 19.12
CA GLY A 88 11.01 -2.68 19.75
C GLY A 88 10.48 -3.92 19.02
N ILE A 89 9.99 -4.89 19.79
CA ILE A 89 9.57 -6.21 19.27
C ILE A 89 8.17 -6.10 18.64
N PRO A 90 7.97 -6.64 17.41
CA PRO A 90 6.65 -6.66 16.76
C PRO A 90 5.56 -7.26 17.66
N THR A 91 4.46 -6.52 17.79
CA THR A 91 3.34 -6.90 18.66
C THR A 91 2.16 -7.48 17.87
N ARG A 92 1.18 -8.05 18.58
CA ARG A 92 -0.04 -8.58 17.93
C ARG A 92 -0.95 -7.44 17.53
N VAL A 93 -1.85 -7.69 16.58
CA VAL A 93 -2.78 -6.66 16.08
C VAL A 93 -3.67 -6.09 17.19
N GLU A 94 -3.99 -6.89 18.21
CA GLU A 94 -4.79 -6.52 19.37
C GLU A 94 -4.08 -5.54 20.31
N ASP A 95 -2.76 -5.42 20.22
CA ASP A 95 -1.94 -4.58 21.08
C ASP A 95 -1.77 -3.17 20.51
N GLU A 96 -1.66 -2.18 21.39
CA GLU A 96 -1.22 -0.83 21.01
C GLU A 96 0.19 -0.88 20.41
N LYS A 97 0.43 -0.10 19.36
CA LYS A 97 1.73 -0.07 18.67
C LYS A 97 2.29 1.32 18.71
N CYS A 98 3.58 1.41 19.00
CA CYS A 98 4.37 2.61 18.79
C CYS A 98 5.03 2.51 17.41
N ILE A 99 4.94 3.57 16.61
CA ILE A 99 5.61 3.69 15.32
C ILE A 99 6.57 4.88 15.42
N GLN A 100 7.84 4.65 15.08
CA GLN A 100 8.89 5.69 15.15
C GLN A 100 9.85 5.67 13.96
N ARG A 101 9.68 4.72 13.03
CA ARG A 101 10.57 4.55 11.87
C ARG A 101 9.76 4.15 10.65
N VAL A 102 10.27 4.55 9.49
CA VAL A 102 9.70 4.19 8.18
C VAL A 102 10.79 3.59 7.31
N VAL A 103 10.38 2.65 6.45
CA VAL A 103 11.21 2.18 5.34
C VAL A 103 10.93 3.08 4.16
N PHE A 104 11.89 3.94 3.84
CA PHE A 104 11.80 4.92 2.76
C PHE A 104 12.56 4.42 1.55
N LEU A 105 11.93 4.39 0.37
CA LEU A 105 12.56 4.06 -0.91
C LEU A 105 12.85 5.35 -1.69
N PRO A 106 14.12 5.75 -1.80
CA PRO A 106 14.48 6.91 -2.58
C PRO A 106 14.37 6.62 -4.08
N VAL A 107 13.68 7.50 -4.79
CA VAL A 107 13.61 7.49 -6.27
C VAL A 107 14.65 8.43 -6.87
N ASP A 108 15.29 9.25 -6.05
CA ASP A 108 16.35 10.19 -6.39
C ASP A 108 17.30 10.38 -5.20
N ASP A 109 18.54 10.76 -5.51
CA ASP A 109 19.53 11.14 -4.50
C ASP A 109 19.17 12.49 -3.86
N GLY A 110 19.53 12.66 -2.59
CA GLY A 110 19.41 13.94 -1.92
C GLY A 110 19.43 13.83 -0.40
N VAL A 111 18.82 14.81 0.25
CA VAL A 111 18.72 14.87 1.71
C VAL A 111 17.25 15.04 2.09
N VAL A 112 16.71 14.06 2.81
CA VAL A 112 15.49 14.23 3.61
C VAL A 112 15.87 15.08 4.81
N ARG A 113 15.21 16.21 5.03
CA ARG A 113 15.56 17.11 6.14
C ARG A 113 14.72 16.83 7.37
N GLU A 114 15.25 17.15 8.55
CA GLU A 114 14.47 17.21 9.77
C GLU A 114 13.19 18.06 9.55
N GLY A 115 12.05 17.53 10.00
CA GLY A 115 10.76 18.18 9.84
C GLY A 115 10.09 17.96 8.48
N ASP A 116 10.74 17.32 7.50
CA ASP A 116 10.10 16.96 6.23
C ASP A 116 9.02 15.87 6.43
N ILE A 117 7.87 16.04 5.77
CA ILE A 117 6.87 14.97 5.67
C ILE A 117 7.39 13.91 4.70
N VAL A 118 7.78 12.76 5.22
CA VAL A 118 8.25 11.63 4.40
C VAL A 118 7.09 10.79 3.85
N GLY A 119 5.93 10.84 4.51
CA GLY A 119 4.75 10.10 4.10
C GLY A 119 3.53 10.38 4.98
N VAL A 120 2.42 9.73 4.66
CA VAL A 120 1.23 9.72 5.53
C VAL A 120 0.75 8.28 5.68
N LEU A 121 0.50 7.87 6.91
CA LEU A 121 0.00 6.56 7.28
C LEU A 121 -1.53 6.59 7.46
N LYS A 122 -2.24 5.70 6.78
CA LYS A 122 -3.66 5.44 7.01
C LYS A 122 -3.80 4.40 8.12
N VAL A 123 -4.51 4.74 9.20
CA VAL A 123 -4.78 3.85 10.33
C VAL A 123 -6.23 3.37 10.25
N PHE A 124 -6.40 2.08 9.96
CA PHE A 124 -7.68 1.41 9.81
C PHE A 124 -8.09 0.73 11.11
N PHE A 125 -9.26 1.06 11.63
CA PHE A 125 -9.81 0.37 12.79
C PHE A 125 -10.52 -0.92 12.38
N ILE A 126 -10.31 -1.99 13.15
CA ILE A 126 -10.90 -3.30 12.89
C ILE A 126 -11.57 -3.90 14.13
N LYS A 127 -12.55 -4.78 13.88
CA LYS A 127 -13.19 -5.63 14.89
C LYS A 127 -12.83 -7.09 14.61
N THR A 128 -12.18 -7.74 15.56
CA THR A 128 -11.78 -9.15 15.54
C THR A 128 -12.83 -10.02 16.25
N GLY A 129 -14.07 -10.02 15.76
CA GLY A 129 -15.30 -10.36 16.52
C GLY A 129 -15.37 -11.71 17.27
N LEU A 130 -14.67 -12.76 16.86
CA LEU A 130 -14.67 -14.06 17.56
C LEU A 130 -13.64 -14.11 18.69
N ILE A 131 -12.45 -13.53 18.49
CA ILE A 131 -11.36 -13.53 19.48
C ILE A 131 -11.70 -12.58 20.62
N SER A 132 -12.29 -11.41 20.34
CA SER A 132 -12.68 -10.48 21.40
C SER A 132 -13.69 -11.09 22.38
N ARG A 133 -14.61 -11.94 21.90
CA ARG A 133 -15.56 -12.68 22.73
C ARG A 133 -14.94 -13.87 23.47
N LEU A 134 -14.04 -14.61 22.84
CA LEU A 134 -13.38 -15.79 23.42
C LEU A 134 -12.30 -15.43 24.46
N PHE A 135 -11.63 -14.29 24.29
CA PHE A 135 -10.49 -13.86 25.13
C PHE A 135 -10.79 -12.59 25.95
N ASN A 136 -12.05 -12.17 26.01
CA ASN A 136 -12.50 -11.01 26.78
C ASN A 136 -11.68 -9.72 26.50
N LEU A 137 -11.28 -9.53 25.22
CA LEU A 137 -10.46 -8.39 24.81
C LEU A 137 -11.29 -7.11 24.86
N LYS A 138 -10.67 -6.01 25.29
CA LYS A 138 -11.32 -4.69 25.31
C LYS A 138 -11.75 -4.32 23.88
N PRO A 139 -12.96 -3.75 23.70
CA PRO A 139 -13.40 -3.28 22.39
C PRO A 139 -12.43 -2.22 21.87
N THR A 140 -12.15 -2.25 20.56
CA THR A 140 -11.35 -1.24 19.86
C THR A 140 -11.93 0.14 20.16
N LYS A 141 -11.18 0.98 20.88
CA LYS A 141 -11.55 2.38 21.11
C LYS A 141 -11.30 3.15 19.83
N VAL A 142 -12.36 3.54 19.14
CA VAL A 142 -12.28 4.45 18.00
C VAL A 142 -12.33 5.88 18.52
N GLU A 143 -11.17 6.45 18.82
CA GLU A 143 -11.03 7.86 19.17
C GLU A 143 -10.30 8.58 18.03
N LEU A 144 -11.05 9.31 17.20
CA LEU A 144 -10.43 10.19 16.21
C LEU A 144 -9.83 11.40 16.94
N ARG A 145 -8.52 11.57 16.80
CA ARG A 145 -7.81 12.72 17.37
C ARG A 145 -7.50 13.71 16.25
N GLU A 146 -7.93 14.94 16.43
CA GLU A 146 -7.44 16.06 15.62
C GLU A 146 -6.02 16.39 16.06
N GLU A 147 -5.12 16.49 15.11
CA GLU A 147 -3.73 16.79 15.35
C GLU A 147 -3.33 18.01 14.50
N ILE A 148 -2.75 19.02 15.14
CA ILE A 148 -2.11 20.12 14.41
C ILE A 148 -0.69 19.65 14.07
N VAL A 149 -0.42 19.57 12.79
CA VAL A 149 0.88 19.13 12.25
C VAL A 149 1.63 20.35 11.75
N GLU A 150 2.82 20.57 12.32
CA GLU A 150 3.82 21.49 11.81
C GLU A 150 4.99 20.70 11.20
N ALA A 151 5.16 20.84 9.89
CA ALA A 151 6.16 20.10 9.11
C ALA A 151 6.42 20.79 7.77
N ASN A 152 7.44 20.34 7.05
CA ASN A 152 7.70 20.77 5.68
C ASN A 152 7.02 19.81 4.70
N ILE A 153 6.19 20.35 3.81
CA ILE A 153 5.84 19.62 2.58
C ILE A 153 6.98 19.80 1.58
N THR A 154 7.30 18.73 0.86
CA THR A 154 8.35 18.75 -0.15
C THR A 154 7.80 18.27 -1.48
N TRP A 155 8.29 18.85 -2.56
CA TRP A 155 7.96 18.40 -3.90
C TRP A 155 9.08 18.69 -4.88
N ARG A 156 8.97 18.04 -6.04
CA ARG A 156 9.84 18.29 -7.16
C ARG A 156 9.10 19.04 -8.25
N ASP A 157 9.75 20.04 -8.80
CA ASP A 157 9.29 20.76 -9.99
C ASP A 157 10.51 21.21 -10.81
N ASP A 158 10.50 20.98 -12.12
CA ASP A 158 11.61 21.29 -13.03
C ASP A 158 13.01 20.91 -12.52
N GLY A 159 13.11 19.71 -11.91
CA GLY A 159 14.37 19.20 -11.37
C GLY A 159 14.77 19.73 -9.99
N ASN A 160 14.14 20.81 -9.52
CA ASN A 160 14.39 21.44 -8.22
C ASN A 160 13.54 20.80 -7.11
N ILE A 161 14.07 20.78 -5.89
CA ILE A 161 13.33 20.36 -4.69
C ILE A 161 12.89 21.61 -3.94
N TYR A 162 11.58 21.74 -3.77
CA TYR A 162 10.98 22.80 -2.99
C TYR A 162 10.58 22.27 -1.61
N ARG A 163 10.66 23.14 -0.61
CA ARG A 163 10.22 22.87 0.75
C ARG A 163 9.40 24.05 1.24
N GLU A 164 8.25 23.78 1.83
CA GLU A 164 7.40 24.80 2.44
C GLU A 164 6.95 24.31 3.81
N LYS A 165 7.22 25.12 4.84
CA LYS A 165 6.71 24.85 6.19
C LYS A 165 5.21 25.12 6.21
N ILE A 166 4.44 24.15 6.65
CA ILE A 166 2.98 24.24 6.80
C ILE A 166 2.57 24.00 8.26
N SER A 167 1.41 24.53 8.61
CA SER A 167 0.67 24.16 9.82
C SER A 167 -0.73 23.75 9.39
N THR A 168 -1.11 22.50 9.60
CA THR A 168 -2.40 21.98 9.14
C THR A 168 -3.05 21.06 10.16
N LYS A 169 -4.38 21.03 10.16
CA LYS A 169 -5.15 20.08 10.96
C LYS A 169 -5.29 18.78 10.18
N VAL A 170 -4.84 17.69 10.77
CA VAL A 170 -4.99 16.34 10.23
C VAL A 170 -6.05 15.61 11.04
N PHE A 171 -7.03 15.04 10.35
CA PHE A 171 -8.12 14.27 10.93
C PHE A 171 -8.35 12.97 10.14
N GLY A 172 -9.25 12.12 10.64
CA GLY A 172 -9.70 10.93 9.92
C GLY A 172 -10.67 11.19 8.77
N TYR A 173 -11.17 10.12 8.15
CA TYR A 173 -12.16 10.15 7.08
C TYR A 173 -13.08 8.93 7.15
N THR A 174 -14.29 9.07 6.59
CA THR A 174 -15.19 7.96 6.34
C THR A 174 -14.95 7.36 4.96
N ARG A 175 -15.11 6.04 4.83
CA ARG A 175 -14.94 5.30 3.57
C ARG A 175 -16.25 4.77 3.04
N THR A 176 -16.42 4.91 1.72
CA THR A 176 -17.64 4.51 0.99
C THR A 176 -17.68 3.02 0.62
N HIS A 177 -16.60 2.25 0.88
CA HIS A 177 -16.36 0.88 0.39
C HIS A 177 -16.45 0.69 -1.13
N VAL A 178 -16.72 1.75 -1.88
CA VAL A 178 -16.70 1.80 -3.33
C VAL A 178 -15.30 2.14 -3.80
N GLY A 179 -14.85 1.43 -4.83
CA GLY A 179 -13.62 1.74 -5.53
C GLY A 179 -13.75 1.58 -7.04
N VAL A 180 -12.84 2.22 -7.77
CA VAL A 180 -12.69 2.07 -9.21
C VAL A 180 -11.24 1.74 -9.51
N TRP A 181 -10.98 0.92 -10.51
CA TRP A 181 -9.62 0.65 -10.95
C TRP A 181 -9.18 1.63 -12.03
N GLU A 182 -7.91 2.01 -11.94
CA GLU A 182 -7.21 2.74 -13.01
C GLU A 182 -5.98 1.94 -13.43
N PRO A 183 -5.88 1.53 -14.69
CA PRO A 183 -4.65 0.96 -15.21
C PRO A 183 -3.59 2.06 -15.30
N LEU A 184 -2.37 1.74 -14.85
CA LEU A 184 -1.21 2.61 -15.01
C LEU A 184 -0.50 2.19 -16.31
N VAL A 185 -0.74 2.96 -17.37
CA VAL A 185 -0.24 2.62 -18.71
C VAL A 185 0.95 3.49 -19.04
N ALA A 186 2.09 2.88 -19.36
CA ALA A 186 3.32 3.58 -19.70
C ALA A 186 3.10 4.54 -20.89
N ASP A 187 3.63 5.75 -20.77
CA ASP A 187 3.64 6.77 -21.81
C ASP A 187 5.07 7.12 -22.27
N GLU A 188 5.96 6.15 -22.16
CA GLU A 188 7.33 6.19 -22.66
C GLU A 188 7.91 4.78 -22.81
N ASP A 189 9.01 4.68 -23.55
CA ASP A 189 9.83 3.47 -23.64
C ASP A 189 10.99 3.61 -22.65
N VAL A 190 11.19 2.60 -21.80
CA VAL A 190 12.20 2.62 -20.73
C VAL A 190 12.87 1.26 -20.64
N GLY A 191 14.20 1.24 -20.77
CA GLY A 191 15.00 0.08 -20.40
C GLY A 191 15.14 0.00 -18.89
N VAL A 192 14.97 -1.19 -18.31
CA VAL A 192 15.05 -1.42 -16.87
C VAL A 192 16.07 -2.50 -16.56
N ARG A 193 16.81 -2.33 -15.45
CA ARG A 193 17.67 -3.34 -14.85
C ARG A 193 17.13 -3.73 -13.48
N ALA A 194 17.34 -4.98 -13.08
CA ALA A 194 16.98 -5.44 -11.75
C ALA A 194 17.61 -4.56 -10.67
N GLY A 195 16.78 -4.06 -9.74
CA GLY A 195 17.17 -3.10 -8.71
C GLY A 195 16.93 -1.63 -9.07
N ASP A 196 16.63 -1.31 -10.33
CA ASP A 196 16.30 0.07 -10.70
C ASP A 196 14.98 0.52 -10.02
N VAL A 197 15.01 1.75 -9.48
CA VAL A 197 13.81 2.47 -9.04
C VAL A 197 13.59 3.64 -9.98
N LEU A 198 12.47 3.64 -10.68
CA LEU A 198 12.22 4.56 -11.81
C LEU A 198 10.91 5.30 -11.62
N ARG A 199 10.91 6.59 -11.98
CA ARG A 199 9.67 7.32 -12.25
C ARG A 199 9.34 7.10 -13.72
N VAL A 200 8.36 6.26 -14.01
CA VAL A 200 7.91 5.99 -15.38
C VAL A 200 6.72 6.89 -15.67
N LYS A 201 6.79 7.71 -16.72
CA LYS A 201 5.66 8.49 -17.22
C LYS A 201 4.54 7.54 -17.61
N ILE A 202 3.33 7.88 -17.20
CA ILE A 202 2.13 7.15 -17.54
C ILE A 202 1.14 8.08 -18.24
N ARG A 203 0.16 7.50 -18.90
CA ARG A 203 -1.02 8.24 -19.34
C ARG A 203 -1.67 8.87 -18.11
N ASN A 204 -2.00 10.16 -18.20
CA ASN A 204 -2.54 10.91 -17.08
C ASN A 204 -3.78 10.22 -16.50
N VAL A 205 -3.78 10.05 -15.17
CA VAL A 205 -4.95 9.57 -14.42
C VAL A 205 -5.51 10.72 -13.61
N GLU A 206 -6.68 11.21 -14.01
CA GLU A 206 -7.39 12.27 -13.31
C GLU A 206 -8.15 11.71 -12.11
N LEU A 207 -7.80 12.19 -10.93
CA LEU A 207 -8.45 11.82 -9.67
C LEU A 207 -9.36 12.97 -9.21
N PRO A 208 -10.65 12.70 -8.97
CA PRO A 208 -11.52 13.71 -8.40
C PRO A 208 -11.09 14.07 -6.97
N PRO A 209 -11.57 15.20 -6.43
CA PRO A 209 -11.52 15.48 -5.00
C PRO A 209 -11.94 14.27 -4.15
N ASN A 210 -11.47 14.24 -2.91
CA ASN A 210 -11.94 13.27 -1.91
C ASN A 210 -11.64 11.83 -2.33
N THR A 211 -10.45 11.61 -2.90
CA THR A 211 -9.96 10.29 -3.31
C THR A 211 -8.58 9.97 -2.74
N VAL A 212 -8.38 8.69 -2.45
CA VAL A 212 -7.08 8.10 -2.12
C VAL A 212 -6.83 6.90 -3.02
N VAL A 213 -5.56 6.62 -3.31
CA VAL A 213 -5.19 5.51 -4.17
C VAL A 213 -4.31 4.47 -3.48
N VAL A 214 -4.40 3.23 -3.96
CA VAL A 214 -3.63 2.09 -3.48
C VAL A 214 -3.29 1.17 -4.67
N PRO A 215 -2.01 0.97 -5.01
CA PRO A 215 -1.58 -0.04 -5.98
C PRO A 215 -2.15 -1.42 -5.62
N LEU A 216 -2.61 -2.16 -6.62
CA LEU A 216 -3.09 -3.52 -6.44
C LEU A 216 -1.90 -4.48 -6.29
N SER A 217 -1.88 -5.26 -5.21
CA SER A 217 -0.73 -6.09 -4.87
C SER A 217 -0.84 -7.50 -5.40
N ILE A 218 -0.65 -7.62 -6.71
CA ILE A 218 -0.23 -8.81 -7.44
C ILE A 218 0.48 -8.30 -8.68
N SER A 219 1.76 -8.64 -8.86
CA SER A 219 2.59 -8.14 -9.94
C SER A 219 1.91 -8.32 -11.30
N ARG A 220 1.82 -7.22 -12.06
CA ARG A 220 1.16 -7.15 -13.38
C ARG A 220 2.12 -6.96 -14.53
N ASN A 221 3.41 -6.81 -14.22
CA ASN A 221 4.45 -6.60 -15.20
C ASN A 221 5.62 -7.55 -14.89
N PRO A 222 6.16 -8.29 -15.89
CA PRO A 222 7.16 -9.32 -15.64
C PRO A 222 8.51 -8.75 -15.18
N TYR A 223 8.74 -7.45 -15.36
CA TYR A 223 10.01 -6.80 -15.05
C TYR A 223 10.04 -6.18 -13.65
N GLY A 224 8.89 -6.02 -12.99
CA GLY A 224 8.83 -5.31 -11.71
C GLY A 224 7.42 -4.95 -11.26
N VAL A 225 7.34 -4.01 -10.32
CA VAL A 225 6.10 -3.64 -9.63
C VAL A 225 5.99 -2.15 -9.42
N VAL A 226 4.75 -1.65 -9.46
CA VAL A 226 4.47 -0.26 -9.06
C VAL A 226 4.31 -0.21 -7.54
N VAL A 227 5.18 0.54 -6.89
CA VAL A 227 5.17 0.71 -5.41
C VAL A 227 4.45 1.98 -4.97
N ASP A 228 4.40 2.99 -5.84
CA ASP A 228 3.71 4.25 -5.58
C ASP A 228 3.37 4.98 -6.89
N VAL A 229 2.61 6.07 -6.80
CA VAL A 229 2.34 6.97 -7.91
C VAL A 229 2.69 8.42 -7.54
N VAL A 230 2.94 9.23 -8.57
CA VAL A 230 3.44 10.60 -8.42
C VAL A 230 2.44 11.57 -9.04
N GLN A 231 2.09 12.59 -8.26
CA GLN A 231 1.52 13.83 -8.76
C GLN A 231 2.66 14.83 -8.90
N LEU A 232 2.79 15.47 -10.06
CA LEU A 232 3.79 16.51 -10.27
C LEU A 232 3.43 17.82 -9.55
N GLY A 233 4.47 18.61 -9.24
CA GLY A 233 4.33 19.88 -8.53
C GLY A 233 3.94 19.74 -7.06
N LYS A 234 3.45 20.82 -6.47
CA LYS A 234 3.14 20.89 -5.04
C LYS A 234 2.08 19.85 -4.64
N PRO A 235 2.27 19.07 -3.55
CA PRO A 235 1.35 18.00 -3.19
C PRO A 235 0.00 18.60 -2.82
N ARG A 236 -1.06 18.08 -3.43
CA ARG A 236 -2.42 18.58 -3.21
C ARG A 236 -3.06 17.93 -2.00
N ARG A 237 -4.00 18.66 -1.40
CA ARG A 237 -4.84 18.14 -0.32
C ARG A 237 -5.79 17.07 -0.85
N VAL A 238 -6.37 16.29 0.06
CA VAL A 238 -7.29 15.21 -0.34
C VAL A 238 -8.55 15.76 -1.00
N GLU A 239 -9.00 16.95 -0.57
CA GLU A 239 -10.20 17.66 -1.03
C GLU A 239 -10.03 18.33 -2.40
N GLU A 240 -8.84 18.30 -3.00
CA GLU A 240 -8.55 18.91 -4.30
C GLU A 240 -8.50 17.83 -5.40
N PRO A 241 -8.84 18.17 -6.67
CA PRO A 241 -8.58 17.26 -7.79
C PRO A 241 -7.08 17.05 -7.97
N LYS A 242 -6.67 15.86 -8.43
CA LYS A 242 -5.26 15.49 -8.61
C LYS A 242 -5.06 14.86 -9.97
N ASN A 243 -3.86 15.01 -10.52
CA ASN A 243 -3.44 14.32 -11.73
C ASN A 243 -2.28 13.40 -11.35
N ILE A 244 -2.31 12.18 -11.83
CA ILE A 244 -1.22 11.24 -11.62
C ILE A 244 -0.54 11.01 -12.96
N GLU A 245 0.69 11.50 -13.07
CA GLU A 245 1.43 11.53 -14.33
C GLU A 245 2.59 10.53 -14.37
N GLN A 246 3.02 10.01 -13.21
CA GLN A 246 4.08 9.01 -13.15
C GLN A 246 3.77 7.89 -12.15
N ALA A 247 4.37 6.73 -12.39
CA ALA A 247 4.40 5.61 -11.47
C ALA A 247 5.83 5.39 -10.96
N VAL A 248 5.98 5.11 -9.67
CA VAL A 248 7.25 4.63 -9.10
C VAL A 248 7.32 3.13 -9.32
N PHE A 249 8.23 2.71 -10.19
CA PHE A 249 8.41 1.32 -10.60
C PHE A 249 9.70 0.76 -9.99
N LEU A 250 9.59 -0.34 -9.24
CA LEU A 250 10.71 -1.12 -8.74
C LEU A 250 10.95 -2.30 -9.68
N ALA A 251 12.06 -2.27 -10.42
CA ALA A 251 12.46 -3.35 -11.31
C ALA A 251 13.07 -4.51 -10.52
N VAL A 252 12.61 -5.73 -10.83
CA VAL A 252 13.08 -6.99 -10.21
C VAL A 252 13.81 -7.85 -11.24
N ASP A 253 13.49 -7.68 -12.53
CA ASP A 253 14.16 -8.35 -13.64
C ASP A 253 14.55 -7.31 -14.69
N ASP A 254 15.63 -7.59 -15.43
CA ASP A 254 16.03 -6.79 -16.59
C ASP A 254 14.95 -6.86 -17.70
N GLY A 255 14.79 -5.77 -18.43
CA GLY A 255 13.84 -5.73 -19.54
C GLY A 255 13.62 -4.38 -20.18
N GLU A 256 12.51 -4.28 -20.91
CA GLU A 256 12.09 -3.08 -21.59
C GLU A 256 10.58 -2.89 -21.41
N ILE A 257 10.23 -1.77 -20.79
CA ILE A 257 8.87 -1.23 -20.76
C ILE A 257 8.68 -0.43 -22.04
N LYS A 258 7.60 -0.68 -22.77
CA LYS A 258 7.24 0.11 -23.96
C LYS A 258 6.02 0.96 -23.70
N ARG A 259 5.88 2.07 -24.45
CA ARG A 259 4.70 2.91 -24.47
C ARG A 259 3.46 2.07 -24.75
N GLY A 260 2.44 2.24 -23.91
CA GLY A 260 1.21 1.46 -23.95
C GLY A 260 1.22 0.20 -23.10
N ASP A 261 2.35 -0.17 -22.47
CA ASP A 261 2.39 -1.31 -21.55
C ASP A 261 1.69 -1.01 -20.23
N LEU A 262 1.02 -2.02 -19.69
CA LEU A 262 0.50 -1.98 -18.33
C LEU A 262 1.66 -2.15 -17.33
N LEU A 263 1.83 -1.16 -16.46
CA LEU A 263 2.78 -1.23 -15.35
C LEU A 263 2.13 -1.85 -14.11
N GLY A 264 0.88 -1.47 -13.85
CA GLY A 264 0.12 -1.88 -12.67
C GLY A 264 -1.31 -1.36 -12.74
N VAL A 265 -2.05 -1.56 -11.65
CA VAL A 265 -3.42 -1.05 -11.50
C VAL A 265 -3.51 -0.41 -10.13
N ILE A 266 -4.08 0.79 -10.04
CA ILE A 266 -4.40 1.42 -8.76
C ILE A 266 -5.88 1.33 -8.47
N ASN A 267 -6.20 1.25 -7.19
CA ASN A 267 -7.54 1.34 -6.66
C ASN A 267 -7.79 2.78 -6.24
N VAL A 268 -8.80 3.42 -6.81
CA VAL A 268 -9.24 4.75 -6.44
C VAL A 268 -10.43 4.60 -5.49
N TYR A 269 -10.22 4.97 -4.22
CA TYR A 269 -11.24 4.94 -3.18
C TYR A 269 -11.75 6.34 -2.88
N TYR A 270 -13.06 6.48 -2.74
CA TYR A 270 -13.69 7.74 -2.35
C TYR A 270 -13.80 7.85 -0.83
N VAL A 271 -13.38 9.00 -0.31
CA VAL A 271 -13.15 9.25 1.12
C VAL A 271 -13.68 10.62 1.52
N GLY A 272 -14.27 10.77 2.70
CA GLY A 272 -14.64 12.10 3.17
C GLY A 272 -15.31 12.10 4.54
N LEU A 273 -15.42 13.29 5.13
CA LEU A 273 -16.05 13.51 6.43
C LEU A 273 -17.38 14.26 6.32
N LYS A 274 -17.44 15.27 5.44
CA LYS A 274 -18.59 16.18 5.28
C LYS A 274 -18.68 16.58 3.81
N LYS A 275 -19.91 16.60 3.26
CA LYS A 275 -20.22 17.02 1.89
C LYS A 275 -19.31 16.38 0.85
N LEU A 276 -19.38 15.05 0.75
CA LEU A 276 -18.96 14.41 -0.49
C LEU A 276 -19.84 14.95 -1.62
N GLU A 277 -19.25 15.29 -2.76
CA GLU A 277 -20.03 15.62 -3.95
C GLU A 277 -20.13 14.37 -4.82
N PRO A 278 -21.26 14.16 -5.54
CA PRO A 278 -21.38 13.14 -6.56
C PRO A 278 -20.28 13.31 -7.63
N LEU A 279 -19.19 12.52 -7.55
CA LEU A 279 -17.97 12.77 -8.33
C LEU A 279 -17.41 11.52 -9.03
N ILE A 280 -18.14 10.40 -9.08
CA ILE A 280 -17.68 9.27 -9.91
C ILE A 280 -17.82 9.68 -11.39
N ALA A 281 -16.72 10.19 -11.94
CA ALA A 281 -16.60 10.61 -13.33
C ALA A 281 -17.04 9.48 -14.26
N THR A 282 -17.62 9.85 -15.40
CA THR A 282 -17.79 8.90 -16.50
C THR A 282 -16.40 8.56 -17.01
N LYS A 283 -16.15 7.27 -17.18
CA LYS A 283 -14.87 6.77 -17.65
C LYS A 283 -15.04 6.18 -19.04
N GLU A 284 -14.11 6.51 -19.91
CA GLU A 284 -14.03 5.87 -21.21
C GLU A 284 -13.35 4.49 -21.08
N PRO A 285 -13.64 3.55 -21.99
CA PRO A 285 -12.86 2.33 -22.11
C PRO A 285 -11.37 2.64 -22.34
N GLN A 286 -10.50 1.79 -21.80
CA GLN A 286 -9.06 1.97 -21.86
C GLN A 286 -8.39 0.82 -22.61
N ASP A 287 -7.49 1.14 -23.53
CA ASP A 287 -6.69 0.17 -24.28
C ASP A 287 -5.24 0.17 -23.83
N PHE A 288 -4.68 -1.01 -23.56
CA PHE A 288 -3.28 -1.16 -23.17
C PHE A 288 -2.73 -2.54 -23.56
N THR A 289 -1.42 -2.69 -23.43
CA THR A 289 -0.71 -3.95 -23.66
C THR A 289 -0.42 -4.61 -22.30
N LEU A 290 -1.07 -5.73 -22.03
CA LEU A 290 -0.70 -6.59 -20.91
C LEU A 290 0.58 -7.33 -21.28
N VAL A 291 1.62 -7.14 -20.46
CA VAL A 291 2.91 -7.81 -20.61
C VAL A 291 3.05 -8.84 -19.51
N TYR A 292 3.42 -10.07 -19.85
CA TYR A 292 3.64 -11.13 -18.85
C TYR A 292 4.63 -12.17 -19.35
N ARG A 293 5.24 -12.90 -18.42
CA ARG A 293 6.16 -14.00 -18.74
C ARG A 293 5.38 -15.31 -18.78
N LYS A 294 5.59 -16.12 -19.81
CA LYS A 294 5.09 -17.49 -19.90
C LYS A 294 6.18 -18.36 -20.51
N GLU A 295 6.61 -19.41 -19.79
CA GLU A 295 7.66 -20.33 -20.26
C GLU A 295 8.91 -19.57 -20.74
N GLU A 296 9.41 -18.66 -19.89
CA GLU A 296 10.58 -17.77 -20.15
C GLU A 296 10.40 -16.74 -21.27
N LYS A 297 9.31 -16.79 -22.03
CA LYS A 297 9.01 -15.82 -23.09
C LYS A 297 8.19 -14.66 -22.56
N ILE A 298 8.52 -13.46 -23.01
CA ILE A 298 7.71 -12.27 -22.78
C ILE A 298 6.59 -12.25 -23.82
N ILE A 299 5.35 -12.25 -23.34
CA ILE A 299 4.14 -12.13 -24.14
C ILE A 299 3.57 -10.73 -23.97
N ARG A 300 3.18 -10.11 -25.09
CA ARG A 300 2.54 -8.80 -25.16
C ARG A 300 1.16 -8.97 -25.79
N LYS A 301 0.10 -8.71 -25.03
CA LYS A 301 -1.30 -8.92 -25.45
C LYS A 301 -2.06 -7.60 -25.33
N LYS A 302 -2.68 -7.15 -26.42
CA LYS A 302 -3.60 -6.00 -26.37
C LYS A 302 -4.85 -6.36 -25.57
N VAL A 303 -5.25 -5.45 -24.69
CA VAL A 303 -6.43 -5.58 -23.82
C VAL A 303 -7.26 -4.31 -23.97
N HIS A 304 -8.55 -4.51 -24.19
CA HIS A 304 -9.57 -3.47 -24.11
C HIS A 304 -10.33 -3.64 -22.80
N LEU A 305 -10.36 -2.60 -21.98
CA LEU A 305 -10.97 -2.62 -20.65
C LEU A 305 -12.13 -1.62 -20.60
N PRO A 306 -13.40 -2.08 -20.57
CA PRO A 306 -14.52 -1.16 -20.34
C PRO A 306 -14.43 -0.56 -18.92
N PRO A 307 -15.10 0.57 -18.66
CA PRO A 307 -15.14 1.16 -17.33
C PRO A 307 -15.96 0.28 -16.37
N PHE A 308 -15.35 -0.12 -15.27
CA PHE A 308 -16.05 -0.80 -14.18
C PHE A 308 -15.43 -0.41 -12.85
N GLY A 309 -16.20 -0.61 -11.78
CA GLY A 309 -15.72 -0.47 -10.42
C GLY A 309 -16.15 -1.65 -9.58
N TYR A 310 -16.03 -1.49 -8.28
CA TYR A 310 -16.37 -2.53 -7.35
C TYR A 310 -16.85 -1.98 -6.01
N HIS A 311 -17.67 -2.78 -5.36
CA HIS A 311 -18.01 -2.62 -3.96
C HIS A 311 -17.18 -3.62 -3.14
N ARG A 312 -16.44 -3.13 -2.15
CA ARG A 312 -15.58 -3.94 -1.30
C ARG A 312 -16.33 -4.36 -0.04
N SER A 313 -16.27 -5.64 0.30
CA SER A 313 -16.78 -6.12 1.58
C SER A 313 -16.09 -5.41 2.75
N PRO A 314 -16.83 -5.02 3.80
CA PRO A 314 -16.23 -4.57 5.05
C PRO A 314 -15.58 -5.73 5.82
N VAL A 315 -15.87 -6.98 5.44
CA VAL A 315 -15.25 -8.17 6.02
C VAL A 315 -14.11 -8.63 5.11
N ALA A 316 -12.97 -8.90 5.73
CA ALA A 316 -11.77 -9.36 5.05
C ALA A 316 -11.07 -10.45 5.89
N ARG A 317 -10.08 -11.10 5.29
CA ARG A 317 -9.27 -12.10 5.98
C ARG A 317 -7.79 -11.81 5.83
N TRP A 318 -7.01 -12.17 6.85
CA TRP A 318 -5.57 -12.21 6.71
C TRP A 318 -5.11 -13.55 6.19
N GLU A 319 -4.03 -13.49 5.41
CA GLU A 319 -3.21 -14.63 5.06
C GLU A 319 -1.74 -14.27 5.31
N VAL A 320 -0.93 -15.26 5.61
CA VAL A 320 0.49 -15.07 5.95
C VAL A 320 1.34 -15.48 4.77
N VAL A 321 2.37 -14.69 4.48
CA VAL A 321 3.33 -14.96 3.40
C VAL A 321 4.55 -15.62 4.03
N VAL A 322 4.78 -16.88 3.70
CA VAL A 322 5.80 -17.71 4.36
C VAL A 322 6.75 -18.26 3.32
N ALA A 323 8.04 -18.12 3.57
CA ALA A 323 9.08 -18.66 2.70
C ALA A 323 8.97 -20.19 2.55
N ALA A 324 9.07 -20.66 1.31
CA ALA A 324 9.14 -22.08 0.97
C ALA A 324 10.57 -22.53 0.62
N GLU A 325 11.52 -21.59 0.57
CA GLU A 325 12.92 -21.82 0.27
C GLU A 325 13.83 -21.04 1.22
N ASP A 326 15.09 -21.46 1.27
CA ASP A 326 16.19 -20.67 1.80
C ASP A 326 16.69 -19.73 0.69
N LYS A 327 16.94 -18.45 1.02
CA LYS A 327 17.38 -17.44 0.07
C LYS A 327 18.39 -16.49 0.70
N GLU A 328 19.59 -16.42 0.14
CA GLU A 328 20.56 -15.38 0.48
C GLU A 328 20.06 -14.01 0.01
N LEU A 329 20.27 -13.01 0.85
CA LEU A 329 19.85 -11.63 0.61
C LEU A 329 21.07 -10.74 0.43
N THR A 330 20.97 -9.85 -0.56
CA THR A 330 21.90 -8.73 -0.71
C THR A 330 21.12 -7.44 -0.48
N LYS A 331 21.62 -6.58 0.41
CA LYS A 331 21.04 -5.28 0.70
C LYS A 331 20.72 -4.52 -0.60
N ASN A 332 19.55 -3.89 -0.64
CA ASN A 332 19.05 -3.06 -1.74
C ASN A 332 18.77 -3.80 -3.07
N LYS A 333 18.91 -5.13 -3.12
CA LYS A 333 18.61 -5.91 -4.34
C LYS A 333 17.26 -6.61 -4.19
N PRO A 334 16.19 -6.14 -4.85
CA PRO A 334 14.90 -6.82 -4.79
C PRO A 334 15.03 -8.23 -5.34
N VAL A 335 14.32 -9.17 -4.71
CA VAL A 335 14.47 -10.60 -5.00
C VAL A 335 13.14 -11.31 -5.01
N ARG A 336 12.99 -12.28 -5.93
CA ARG A 336 11.90 -13.25 -5.92
C ARG A 336 12.19 -14.35 -4.92
N VAL A 337 11.26 -14.56 -4.00
CA VAL A 337 11.30 -15.59 -2.97
C VAL A 337 10.14 -16.55 -3.21
N LYS A 338 10.42 -17.84 -3.31
CA LYS A 338 9.37 -18.86 -3.32
C LYS A 338 8.65 -18.87 -1.98
N ILE A 339 7.33 -18.84 -2.01
CA ILE A 339 6.48 -18.85 -0.83
C ILE A 339 5.60 -20.09 -0.81
N LYS A 340 5.11 -20.45 0.38
CA LYS A 340 4.05 -21.45 0.51
C LYS A 340 2.84 -20.95 -0.28
N LYS A 341 2.34 -21.78 -1.18
CA LYS A 341 1.28 -21.42 -2.12
C LYS A 341 0.06 -20.85 -1.40
N ILE A 342 -0.37 -19.67 -1.82
CA ILE A 342 -1.58 -19.02 -1.33
C ILE A 342 -2.63 -19.06 -2.44
N LYS A 343 -3.82 -19.60 -2.13
CA LYS A 343 -4.98 -19.56 -3.02
C LYS A 343 -5.71 -18.24 -2.84
N ILE A 344 -5.81 -17.46 -3.92
CA ILE A 344 -6.59 -16.24 -3.99
C ILE A 344 -7.97 -16.59 -4.55
N PRO A 345 -9.05 -16.45 -3.77
CA PRO A 345 -10.40 -16.74 -4.25
C PRO A 345 -10.80 -15.80 -5.39
N ALA A 346 -11.79 -16.22 -6.18
CA ALA A 346 -12.49 -15.34 -7.09
C ALA A 346 -12.98 -14.07 -6.36
N ASN A 347 -13.05 -12.97 -7.09
CA ASN A 347 -13.50 -11.68 -6.61
C ASN A 347 -12.77 -11.21 -5.34
N THR A 348 -11.45 -11.40 -5.29
CA THR A 348 -10.62 -11.01 -4.15
C THR A 348 -9.49 -10.07 -4.55
N ILE A 349 -9.42 -8.93 -3.88
CA ILE A 349 -8.30 -7.98 -3.93
C ILE A 349 -7.31 -8.31 -2.80
N VAL A 350 -6.01 -8.11 -3.07
CA VAL A 350 -4.91 -8.39 -2.15
C VAL A 350 -4.12 -7.12 -1.87
N TYR A 351 -3.75 -6.90 -0.60
CA TYR A 351 -2.80 -5.87 -0.18
C TYR A 351 -1.90 -6.36 0.95
N PRO A 352 -0.58 -6.11 0.94
CA PRO A 352 0.27 -6.21 2.11
C PRO A 352 -0.30 -5.44 3.28
N MET A 353 -0.03 -5.94 4.47
CA MET A 353 -0.09 -5.15 5.69
C MET A 353 1.28 -4.52 5.85
N GLU A 354 1.37 -3.22 5.63
CA GLU A 354 2.63 -2.46 5.68
C GLU A 354 2.93 -2.09 7.12
N ILE A 355 3.21 -3.12 7.91
CA ILE A 355 4.01 -3.05 9.12
C ILE A 355 5.06 -4.15 8.99
N MET A 356 6.34 -3.80 9.06
CA MET A 356 7.43 -4.74 8.80
C MET A 356 7.37 -5.95 9.74
N ARG A 357 7.52 -7.16 9.17
CA ARG A 357 7.43 -8.45 9.89
C ARG A 357 8.62 -9.37 9.70
N HIS A 358 9.68 -8.88 9.06
CA HIS A 358 10.91 -9.62 8.83
C HIS A 358 12.10 -8.68 9.02
N SER A 359 13.05 -9.00 9.90
CA SER A 359 14.18 -8.11 10.24
C SER A 359 15.08 -7.73 9.06
N ASP A 360 15.15 -8.56 8.01
CA ASP A 360 16.05 -8.29 6.89
C ASP A 360 15.45 -7.45 5.76
N GLY A 361 14.14 -7.17 5.79
CA GLY A 361 13.51 -6.38 4.73
C GLY A 361 11.99 -6.46 4.67
N VAL A 362 11.43 -5.95 3.57
CA VAL A 362 9.99 -5.73 3.42
C VAL A 362 9.39 -6.57 2.29
N LEU A 363 8.18 -7.05 2.50
CA LEU A 363 7.36 -7.65 1.45
C LEU A 363 6.81 -6.54 0.55
N ILE A 364 7.17 -6.55 -0.73
CA ILE A 364 6.72 -5.53 -1.68
C ILE A 364 5.44 -5.97 -2.39
N ASP A 365 5.44 -7.17 -2.96
CA ASP A 365 4.31 -7.64 -3.77
C ASP A 365 4.27 -9.17 -3.84
N LEU A 366 3.15 -9.71 -4.30
CA LEU A 366 2.98 -11.12 -4.64
C LEU A 366 3.12 -11.34 -6.13
N VAL A 367 3.60 -12.51 -6.51
CA VAL A 367 3.83 -12.87 -7.90
C VAL A 367 2.95 -14.06 -8.27
N SER A 368 2.41 -13.99 -9.48
CA SER A 368 1.74 -15.11 -10.15
C SER A 368 2.48 -15.48 -11.43
N ASP A 369 2.48 -16.77 -11.76
CA ASP A 369 2.89 -17.30 -13.07
C ASP A 369 2.16 -16.60 -14.23
N LEU A 370 0.87 -16.32 -14.06
CA LEU A 370 0.01 -15.72 -15.10
C LEU A 370 -0.90 -14.65 -14.49
N PRO A 371 -1.02 -13.47 -15.13
CA PRO A 371 -2.01 -12.49 -14.71
C PRO A 371 -3.42 -13.06 -14.91
N TRP A 372 -4.26 -12.94 -13.89
CA TRP A 372 -5.69 -13.32 -13.96
C TRP A 372 -6.60 -12.11 -13.78
N ARG A 373 -7.85 -12.29 -14.22
CA ARG A 373 -8.95 -11.39 -13.89
C ARG A 373 -9.45 -11.67 -12.48
N VAL A 374 -9.78 -10.64 -11.71
CA VAL A 374 -10.14 -10.84 -10.29
C VAL A 374 -11.28 -11.83 -10.13
N GLU A 375 -12.20 -11.86 -11.10
CA GLU A 375 -13.40 -12.70 -11.15
C GLU A 375 -13.08 -14.19 -11.16
N GLU A 376 -11.90 -14.55 -11.65
CA GLU A 376 -11.44 -15.94 -11.76
C GLU A 376 -10.74 -16.37 -10.46
N GLY A 377 -10.11 -15.43 -9.77
CA GLY A 377 -9.16 -15.74 -8.70
C GLY A 377 -7.89 -16.39 -9.25
N GLY A 378 -7.02 -16.86 -8.34
CA GLY A 378 -5.74 -17.42 -8.75
C GLY A 378 -4.94 -18.03 -7.61
N LYS A 379 -3.64 -18.15 -7.84
CA LYS A 379 -2.68 -18.67 -6.88
C LYS A 379 -1.41 -17.84 -6.96
N VAL A 380 -0.77 -17.60 -5.83
CA VAL A 380 0.59 -17.03 -5.78
C VAL A 380 1.49 -18.00 -5.03
N ASP A 381 2.69 -18.20 -5.55
CA ASP A 381 3.74 -19.05 -4.98
C ASP A 381 5.12 -18.39 -5.02
N GLU A 382 5.18 -17.12 -5.41
CA GLU A 382 6.34 -16.24 -5.25
C GLU A 382 5.93 -14.90 -4.61
N ALA A 383 6.88 -14.25 -3.96
CA ALA A 383 6.79 -12.89 -3.48
C ALA A 383 8.02 -12.09 -3.89
N ILE A 384 7.84 -10.78 -4.08
CA ILE A 384 8.94 -9.82 -4.23
C ILE A 384 9.27 -9.29 -2.83
N PHE A 385 10.52 -9.49 -2.43
CA PHE A 385 11.06 -9.03 -1.16
C PHE A 385 12.17 -8.02 -1.43
N LEU A 386 12.19 -6.90 -0.69
CA LEU A 386 13.25 -5.89 -0.77
C LEU A 386 14.11 -5.94 0.50
N PRO A 387 15.35 -6.44 0.40
CA PRO A 387 16.26 -6.48 1.55
C PRO A 387 16.75 -5.09 1.94
N LEU A 388 16.70 -4.80 3.24
CA LEU A 388 17.33 -3.63 3.85
C LEU A 388 18.73 -3.97 4.39
N PHE A 389 19.01 -5.25 4.57
CA PHE A 389 20.28 -5.76 5.08
C PHE A 389 20.71 -6.98 4.27
N ASP A 390 22.03 -7.22 4.21
CA ASP A 390 22.54 -8.53 3.85
C ASP A 390 22.08 -9.55 4.91
N GLY A 391 21.81 -10.77 4.47
CA GLY A 391 21.28 -11.78 5.38
C GLY A 391 20.70 -12.97 4.62
N LYS A 392 19.76 -13.67 5.25
CA LYS A 392 19.17 -14.87 4.69
C LYS A 392 17.72 -15.02 5.14
N ILE A 393 16.84 -15.25 4.17
CA ILE A 393 15.52 -15.84 4.42
C ILE A 393 15.71 -17.35 4.54
N GLU A 394 15.19 -17.92 5.61
CA GLU A 394 15.13 -19.37 5.80
C GLU A 394 13.72 -19.85 5.47
N LYS A 395 13.63 -21.10 5.03
CA LYS A 395 12.35 -21.77 4.87
C LYS A 395 11.54 -21.67 6.17
N ASP A 396 10.24 -21.44 6.03
CA ASP A 396 9.28 -21.22 7.12
C ASP A 396 9.36 -19.84 7.81
N ASP A 397 10.23 -18.94 7.36
CA ASP A 397 10.22 -17.54 7.79
C ASP A 397 8.94 -16.82 7.32
N LEU A 398 8.38 -16.00 8.20
CA LEU A 398 7.30 -15.06 7.91
C LEU A 398 7.86 -13.84 7.18
N LEU A 399 7.48 -13.67 5.92
CA LEU A 399 7.89 -12.52 5.10
C LEU A 399 6.97 -11.32 5.31
N GLY A 400 5.69 -11.58 5.61
CA GLY A 400 4.68 -10.54 5.77
C GLY A 400 3.28 -11.10 5.96
N VAL A 401 2.32 -10.20 6.11
CA VAL A 401 0.88 -10.51 6.18
C VAL A 401 0.18 -9.78 5.05
N ILE A 402 -0.81 -10.43 4.45
CA ILE A 402 -1.63 -9.84 3.39
C ILE A 402 -3.09 -9.85 3.80
N ASN A 403 -3.81 -8.84 3.33
CA ASN A 403 -5.24 -8.66 3.47
C ASN A 403 -5.94 -9.13 2.20
N LEU A 404 -6.97 -9.94 2.36
CA LEU A 404 -7.80 -10.47 1.28
C LEU A 404 -9.21 -9.90 1.40
N TYR A 405 -9.53 -9.00 0.47
CA TYR A 405 -10.80 -8.27 0.42
C TYR A 405 -11.70 -8.85 -0.66
N GLN A 406 -12.86 -9.36 -0.27
CA GLN A 406 -13.88 -9.71 -1.25
C GLN A 406 -14.46 -8.45 -1.89
N VAL A 407 -14.71 -8.52 -3.19
CA VAL A 407 -15.30 -7.43 -3.97
C VAL A 407 -16.47 -7.93 -4.81
N GLU A 408 -17.42 -7.05 -5.09
CA GLU A 408 -18.46 -7.27 -6.10
C GLU A 408 -18.18 -6.28 -7.23
N LEU A 409 -17.81 -6.80 -8.41
CA LEU A 409 -17.64 -5.97 -9.58
C LEU A 409 -18.99 -5.49 -10.11
N SER A 410 -19.03 -4.29 -10.65
CA SER A 410 -20.21 -3.76 -11.32
C SER A 410 -19.82 -2.69 -12.34
N PRO A 411 -20.64 -2.47 -13.39
CA PRO A 411 -20.49 -1.33 -14.27
C PRO A 411 -20.36 -0.03 -13.49
N VAL A 412 -19.59 0.93 -14.01
CA VAL A 412 -19.26 2.17 -13.29
C VAL A 412 -20.52 2.98 -12.93
N GLU A 413 -21.60 2.85 -13.71
CA GLU A 413 -22.90 3.50 -13.48
C GLU A 413 -23.56 2.99 -12.19
N LYS A 414 -23.60 1.67 -11.99
CA LYS A 414 -24.14 1.07 -10.75
C LYS A 414 -23.29 1.46 -9.54
N ILE A 415 -21.97 1.54 -9.73
CA ILE A 415 -21.04 2.01 -8.70
C ILE A 415 -21.29 3.48 -8.34
N ARG A 416 -21.53 4.33 -9.34
CA ARG A 416 -21.93 5.74 -9.15
C ARG A 416 -23.24 5.85 -8.38
N GLU A 417 -24.24 5.03 -8.69
CA GLU A 417 -25.50 5.01 -7.95
C GLU A 417 -25.30 4.63 -6.47
N MET A 418 -24.46 3.62 -6.19
CA MET A 418 -24.11 3.24 -4.82
C MET A 418 -23.41 4.38 -4.07
N TYR A 419 -22.43 5.01 -4.70
CA TYR A 419 -21.75 6.16 -4.14
C TYR A 419 -22.71 7.33 -3.87
N ASN A 420 -23.56 7.68 -4.84
CA ASN A 420 -24.51 8.78 -4.69
C ASN A 420 -25.52 8.55 -3.55
N ARG A 421 -25.88 7.29 -3.26
CA ARG A 421 -26.68 6.96 -2.08
C ARG A 421 -25.90 7.18 -0.79
N PHE A 422 -24.65 6.73 -0.74
CA PHE A 422 -23.77 6.93 0.41
C PHE A 422 -23.58 8.42 0.74
N VAL A 423 -23.37 9.24 -0.29
CA VAL A 423 -23.17 10.69 -0.15
C VAL A 423 -24.40 11.42 0.40
N LYS A 424 -25.60 10.85 0.21
CA LYS A 424 -26.87 11.42 0.67
C LYS A 424 -27.28 10.97 2.07
N LEU A 425 -26.49 10.12 2.74
CA LEU A 425 -26.78 9.71 4.11
C LEU A 425 -26.80 10.93 5.05
N SER A 426 -27.83 11.02 5.89
CA SER A 426 -27.87 11.95 7.01
C SER A 426 -26.75 11.66 8.02
N GLU A 427 -26.43 12.61 8.89
CA GLU A 427 -25.43 12.40 9.96
C GLU A 427 -25.81 11.21 10.85
N GLU A 428 -27.09 11.02 11.16
CA GLU A 428 -27.57 9.87 11.95
C GLU A 428 -27.35 8.54 11.22
N GLU A 429 -27.66 8.47 9.92
CA GLU A 429 -27.44 7.28 9.11
C GLU A 429 -25.95 6.97 8.92
N LEU A 430 -25.12 8.01 8.75
CA LEU A 430 -23.67 7.88 8.69
C LEU A 430 -23.10 7.33 10.00
N MET A 431 -23.61 7.79 11.14
CA MET A 431 -23.21 7.28 12.46
C MET A 431 -23.63 5.82 12.65
N LYS A 432 -24.86 5.44 12.29
CA LYS A 432 -25.30 4.03 12.30
C LYS A 432 -24.42 3.14 11.41
N TYR A 433 -24.06 3.64 10.24
CA TYR A 433 -23.15 2.97 9.31
C TYR A 433 -21.75 2.79 9.91
N VAL A 434 -21.22 3.80 10.58
CA VAL A 434 -19.92 3.77 11.29
C VAL A 434 -19.93 2.80 12.47
N GLU A 435 -20.99 2.80 13.27
CA GLU A 435 -21.13 1.91 14.43
C GLU A 435 -21.27 0.43 14.01
N GLY A 436 -21.62 0.20 12.75
CA GLY A 436 -21.84 -1.13 12.18
C GLY A 436 -23.15 -1.75 12.67
N LEU A 437 -24.16 -0.92 12.94
CA LEU A 437 -25.52 -1.32 13.34
C LEU A 437 -26.42 -1.70 12.15
N GLN A 438 -25.83 -2.19 11.06
CA GLN A 438 -26.53 -2.73 9.89
C GLN A 438 -25.93 -4.07 9.45
#